data_AF-A0A1V6J3X7-F1
#
_entry.id   AF-A0A1V6J3X7-F1
#
_cell.length_a   1.000
_cell.length_b   1.000
_cell.length_c   1.000
_cell.angle_alpha   90.00
_cell.angle_beta   90.00
_cell.angle_gamma   90.00
#
_symmetry.space_group_name_H-M   'P 1'
#
loop_
_entity.id
_entity.type
_entity.pdbx_description
1 polymer ?
#
loop_
_entity_poly.entity_id
_entity_poly.type
_entity_poly.pdbx_seq_one_letter_code
_entity_poly.pdbx_strand_id
1 'polypeptide(L)'
;MMGRAGMTTADLAILVAVVALIATIGIPAARGNRQRSHAARCAMNLDVLAAAVQQFVADHGQAPGAAKELVPAYLETLPHCPAGGTYALGADGQPPTCTIPGHHF
;
A
#
# COMPACT_ATOMS: atom_id res chain seq x y z
N MET A 1 -37.68 -34.24 19.34
CA MET A 1 -36.82 -34.14 20.54
C MET A 1 -35.40 -34.40 20.08
N MET A 2 -34.56 -33.36 19.97
CA MET A 2 -33.19 -33.50 19.48
C MET A 2 -32.34 -34.12 20.60
N GLY A 3 -31.90 -35.37 20.39
CA GLY A 3 -31.06 -36.08 21.35
C GLY A 3 -29.78 -35.29 21.62
N ARG A 4 -29.53 -34.99 22.89
CA ARG A 4 -28.27 -34.38 23.34
C ARG A 4 -27.20 -35.46 23.24
N ALA A 5 -26.50 -35.53 22.10
CA ALA A 5 -25.26 -36.27 22.02
C ALA A 5 -24.22 -35.54 22.89
N GLY A 6 -23.81 -36.15 23.99
CA GLY A 6 -22.76 -35.60 24.85
C GLY A 6 -21.43 -35.64 24.12
N MET A 7 -20.79 -34.48 23.95
CA MET A 7 -19.42 -34.39 23.45
C MET A 7 -18.49 -35.14 24.41
N THR A 8 -17.64 -36.03 23.89
CA THR A 8 -16.62 -36.67 24.72
C THR A 8 -15.50 -35.66 25.04
N THR A 9 -14.77 -35.88 26.13
CA THR A 9 -13.58 -35.05 26.45
C THR A 9 -12.54 -35.13 25.35
N ALA A 10 -12.44 -36.28 24.67
CA ALA A 10 -11.56 -36.48 23.52
C ALA A 10 -11.99 -35.63 22.31
N ASP A 11 -13.29 -35.56 21.99
CA ASP A 11 -13.79 -34.73 20.90
C ASP A 11 -13.46 -33.26 21.11
N LEU A 12 -13.70 -32.74 22.33
CA LEU A 12 -13.39 -31.36 22.65
C LEU A 12 -11.88 -31.08 22.57
N ALA A 13 -11.04 -32.02 23.02
CA ALA A 13 -9.59 -31.88 22.97
C ALA A 13 -9.06 -31.82 21.52
N ILE A 14 -9.58 -32.66 20.63
CA ILE A 14 -9.20 -32.64 19.20
C ILE A 14 -9.66 -31.35 18.55
N LEU A 15 -10.88 -30.89 18.84
CA LEU A 15 -11.43 -29.67 18.25
C LEU A 15 -10.62 -28.43 18.66
N VAL A 16 -10.26 -28.32 19.95
CA VAL A 16 -9.38 -27.26 20.46
C VAL A 16 -7.99 -27.32 19.81
N ALA A 17 -7.44 -28.51 19.61
CA ALA A 17 -6.14 -28.68 18.94
C ALA A 17 -6.16 -28.16 17.49
N VAL A 18 -7.22 -28.46 16.72
CA VAL A 18 -7.37 -27.97 15.34
C VAL A 18 -7.55 -26.46 15.28
N VAL A 19 -8.38 -25.87 16.16
CA VAL A 19 -8.59 -24.42 16.21
C VAL A 19 -7.30 -23.68 16.59
N ALA A 20 -6.54 -24.19 17.57
CA ALA A 20 -5.25 -23.63 17.96
C ALA A 20 -4.24 -23.63 16.82
N LEU A 21 -4.18 -24.73 16.04
CA LEU A 21 -3.31 -24.82 14.86
C LEU A 21 -3.69 -23.76 13.81
N ILE A 22 -4.97 -23.63 13.46
CA ILE A 22 -5.43 -22.65 12.45
C ILE A 22 -5.18 -21.21 12.91
N ALA A 23 -5.43 -20.91 14.19
CA ALA A 23 -5.26 -19.57 14.76
C ALA A 23 -3.80 -19.07 14.67
N THR A 24 -2.82 -19.98 14.77
CA THR A 24 -1.39 -19.62 14.66
C THR A 24 -0.96 -19.21 13.26
N ILE A 25 -1.57 -19.78 12.21
CA ILE A 25 -1.18 -19.56 10.80
C ILE A 25 -1.84 -18.31 10.20
N GLY A 26 -3.02 -17.89 10.70
CA GLY A 26 -3.84 -16.86 10.05
C GLY A 26 -3.29 -15.43 10.07
N ILE A 27 -2.52 -15.05 11.09
CA ILE A 27 -2.08 -13.66 11.33
C ILE A 27 -0.94 -13.18 10.40
N PRO A 28 0.15 -13.95 10.16
CA PRO A 28 1.30 -13.42 9.40
C PRO A 28 0.97 -13.07 7.94
N ALA A 29 0.12 -13.85 7.27
CA ALA A 29 -0.22 -13.62 5.86
C ALA A 29 -0.94 -12.28 5.61
N ALA A 30 -1.83 -11.87 6.54
CA ALA A 30 -2.60 -10.64 6.39
C ALA A 30 -1.73 -9.37 6.50
N ARG A 31 -0.67 -9.39 7.33
CA ARG A 31 0.21 -8.23 7.51
C ARG A 31 1.15 -8.02 6.32
N GLY A 32 1.76 -9.09 5.81
CA GLY A 32 2.67 -9.02 4.65
C GLY A 32 1.96 -8.58 3.36
N ASN A 33 0.75 -9.09 3.10
CA ASN A 33 -0.02 -8.69 1.92
C ASN A 33 -0.39 -7.21 1.91
N ARG A 34 -0.69 -6.62 3.08
CA ARG A 34 -0.98 -5.18 3.19
C ARG A 34 0.25 -4.33 2.86
N GLN A 35 1.40 -4.66 3.43
CA GLN A 35 2.65 -3.93 3.15
C GLN A 35 3.02 -3.98 1.65
N ARG A 36 2.92 -5.15 1.02
CA ARG A 36 3.14 -5.30 -0.44
C ARG A 36 2.14 -4.49 -1.26
N SER A 37 0.86 -4.51 -0.88
CA SER A 37 -0.18 -3.73 -1.56
C SER A 37 0.06 -2.23 -1.42
N HIS A 38 0.50 -1.76 -0.26
CA HIS A 38 0.85 -0.36 -0.03
C HIS A 38 2.06 0.07 -0.86
N ALA A 39 3.11 -0.76 -0.91
CA ALA A 39 4.30 -0.49 -1.72
C ALA A 39 3.96 -0.44 -3.22
N ALA A 40 3.20 -1.41 -3.73
CA ALA A 40 2.79 -1.45 -5.14
C ALA A 40 1.94 -0.22 -5.55
N ARG A 41 0.98 0.18 -4.72
CA ARG A 41 0.21 1.42 -4.94
C ARG A 41 1.07 2.67 -4.87
N CYS A 42 2.06 2.67 -3.97
CA CYS A 42 2.98 3.77 -3.87
C CYS A 42 3.83 3.91 -5.13
N ALA A 43 4.34 2.81 -5.68
CA ALA A 43 5.10 2.82 -6.94
C ALA A 43 4.26 3.38 -8.10
N MET A 44 3.01 2.91 -8.26
CA MET A 44 2.10 3.46 -9.29
C MET A 44 1.86 4.97 -9.13
N ASN A 45 1.71 5.45 -7.89
CA ASN A 45 1.55 6.88 -7.65
C ASN A 45 2.83 7.67 -8.01
N LEU A 46 4.01 7.10 -7.75
CA LEU A 46 5.28 7.70 -8.15
C LEU A 46 5.40 7.76 -9.68
N ASP A 47 5.02 6.69 -10.40
CA ASP A 47 4.98 6.66 -11.86
C ASP A 47 4.11 7.78 -12.44
N VAL A 48 2.90 7.95 -11.90
CA VAL A 48 1.98 9.00 -12.34
C VAL A 48 2.55 10.38 -12.04
N LEU A 49 3.16 10.59 -10.87
CA LEU A 49 3.84 11.85 -10.54
C LEU A 49 5.00 12.14 -11.49
N ALA A 50 5.82 11.13 -11.82
CA ALA A 50 6.93 11.28 -12.76
C ALA A 50 6.42 11.67 -14.15
N ALA A 51 5.37 10.99 -14.64
CA ALA A 51 4.75 11.32 -15.91
C ALA A 51 4.22 12.76 -15.94
N ALA A 52 3.54 13.20 -14.87
CA ALA A 52 3.03 14.56 -14.79
C ALA A 52 4.15 15.61 -14.75
N VAL A 53 5.24 15.35 -14.03
CA VAL A 53 6.43 16.23 -14.04
C VAL A 53 7.05 16.30 -15.42
N GLN A 54 7.18 15.16 -16.11
CA GLN A 54 7.73 15.14 -17.48
C GLN A 54 6.87 15.94 -18.45
N GLN A 55 5.54 15.85 -18.34
CA GLN A 55 4.63 16.68 -19.14
C GLN A 55 4.77 18.17 -18.82
N PHE A 56 4.84 18.53 -17.54
CA PHE A 56 5.07 19.93 -17.13
C PHE A 56 6.38 20.47 -17.69
N VAL A 57 7.46 19.69 -17.61
CA VAL A 57 8.78 20.06 -18.17
C VAL A 57 8.70 20.20 -19.69
N ALA A 58 7.95 19.35 -20.38
CA ALA A 58 7.77 19.44 -21.82
C ALA A 58 7.05 20.74 -22.24
N ASP A 59 6.09 21.20 -21.45
CA ASP A 59 5.30 22.40 -21.77
C ASP A 59 5.97 23.71 -21.31
N HIS A 60 6.63 23.70 -20.15
CA HIS A 60 7.22 24.90 -19.53
C HIS A 60 8.74 25.01 -19.68
N GLY A 61 9.42 23.94 -20.10
CA GLY A 61 10.88 23.88 -20.21
C GLY A 61 11.63 23.83 -18.88
N GLN A 62 10.93 23.73 -17.75
CA GLN A 62 11.49 23.72 -16.41
C GLN A 62 10.73 22.77 -15.49
N ALA A 63 11.38 22.26 -14.45
CA ALA A 63 10.74 21.43 -13.44
C ALA A 63 9.75 22.26 -12.59
N PRO A 64 8.61 21.66 -12.16
CA PRO A 64 7.67 22.33 -11.26
C PRO A 64 8.32 22.56 -9.89
N GLY A 65 8.11 23.75 -9.31
CA GLY A 65 8.65 24.11 -7.99
C GLY A 65 7.89 23.45 -6.84
N ALA A 66 6.61 23.18 -7.03
CA ALA A 66 5.74 22.50 -6.08
C ALA A 66 4.78 21.53 -6.77
N ALA A 67 4.42 20.44 -6.09
CA ALA A 67 3.46 19.46 -6.61
C ALA A 67 2.07 20.04 -6.89
N LYS A 68 1.73 21.16 -6.25
CA LYS A 68 0.48 21.88 -6.51
C LYS A 68 0.41 22.47 -7.92
N GLU A 69 1.54 22.74 -8.58
CA GLU A 69 1.58 23.25 -9.95
C GLU A 69 1.14 22.21 -10.98
N LEU A 70 1.21 20.93 -10.62
CA LEU A 70 0.75 19.83 -11.48
C LEU A 70 -0.78 19.69 -11.50
N VAL A 71 -1.48 20.29 -10.54
CA VAL A 71 -2.94 20.21 -10.40
C VAL A 71 -3.58 21.54 -10.81
N PRO A 72 -4.67 21.55 -11.59
CA PRO A 72 -5.39 20.40 -12.15
C PRO A 72 -4.92 19.97 -13.56
N ALA A 73 -3.92 20.64 -14.12
CA ALA A 73 -3.59 20.51 -15.54
C ALA A 73 -3.00 19.13 -15.94
N TYR A 74 -2.20 18.53 -15.06
CA TYR A 74 -1.49 17.26 -15.30
C TYR A 74 -1.97 16.13 -14.37
N LEU A 75 -2.50 16.48 -13.20
CA LEU A 75 -3.10 15.57 -12.22
C LEU A 75 -4.44 16.13 -11.75
N GLU A 76 -5.46 15.29 -11.65
CA GLU A 76 -6.75 15.70 -11.07
C GLU A 76 -6.63 16.07 -9.59
N THR A 77 -5.88 15.26 -8.84
CA THR A 77 -5.60 15.46 -7.41
C THR A 77 -4.21 14.94 -7.07
N LEU A 78 -3.62 15.46 -5.99
CA LEU A 78 -2.35 14.93 -5.51
C LEU A 78 -2.54 13.56 -4.86
N PRO A 79 -1.80 12.52 -5.30
CA PRO A 79 -1.92 11.20 -4.73
C PRO A 79 -1.41 11.19 -3.28
N HIS A 80 -2.01 10.35 -2.45
CA HIS A 80 -1.54 10.09 -1.09
C HIS A 80 -0.93 8.70 -0.98
N CYS A 81 0.15 8.58 -0.22
CA CYS A 81 0.76 7.28 0.04
C CYS A 81 -0.15 6.48 0.97
N PRO A 82 -0.53 5.24 0.61
CA PRO A 82 -1.47 4.45 1.41
C PRO A 82 -0.86 3.94 2.73
N ALA A 83 0.45 4.09 2.92
CA ALA A 83 1.16 3.87 4.18
C ALA A 83 1.33 5.16 5.02
N GLY A 84 0.76 6.30 4.58
CA GLY A 84 0.84 7.59 5.29
C GLY A 84 2.07 8.43 4.97
N GLY A 85 2.86 8.04 3.97
CA GLY A 85 4.03 8.79 3.51
C GLY A 85 3.68 10.07 2.74
N THR A 86 4.69 10.90 2.55
CA THR A 86 4.62 12.11 1.71
C THR A 86 5.48 11.93 0.46
N TYR A 87 5.03 12.52 -0.64
CA TYR A 87 5.77 12.52 -1.90
C TYR A 87 6.60 13.79 -2.02
N ALA A 88 7.86 13.64 -2.43
CA ALA A 88 8.72 14.74 -2.82
C ALA A 88 8.95 14.66 -4.33
N LEU A 89 8.69 15.77 -5.03
CA LEU A 89 9.14 15.91 -6.41
C LEU A 89 10.67 16.06 -6.37
N GLY A 90 11.38 15.18 -7.06
CA GLY A 90 12.82 15.31 -7.22
C GLY A 90 13.16 16.62 -7.92
N ALA A 91 14.30 17.22 -7.57
CA ALA A 91 14.80 18.39 -8.30
C ALA A 91 15.34 17.95 -9.68
N ASP A 92 15.11 18.77 -10.70
CA ASP A 92 15.85 18.74 -11.98
C ASP A 92 16.07 17.34 -12.58
N GLY A 93 14.99 16.59 -12.78
CA GLY A 93 15.03 15.27 -13.43
C GLY A 93 15.25 14.09 -12.49
N GLN A 94 15.41 14.30 -11.18
CA GLN A 94 15.33 13.21 -10.21
C GLN A 94 13.91 12.63 -10.18
N PRO A 95 13.75 11.29 -10.10
CA PRO A 95 12.44 10.69 -9.94
C PRO A 95 11.79 11.14 -8.62
N PRO A 96 10.45 11.23 -8.57
CA PRO A 96 9.75 11.50 -7.32
C PRO A 96 10.03 10.40 -6.30
N THR A 97 10.08 10.77 -5.03
CA THR A 97 10.40 9.84 -3.93
C THR A 97 9.31 9.84 -2.87
N CYS A 98 9.21 8.74 -2.11
CA CYS A 98 8.35 8.63 -0.95
C CYS A 98 9.19 8.55 0.34
N THR A 99 8.68 9.11 1.43
CA THR A 99 9.37 9.05 2.74
C THR A 99 9.34 7.68 3.41
N ILE A 100 8.56 6.73 2.90
CA ILE A 100 8.42 5.39 3.48
C ILE A 100 9.58 4.49 3.02
N PRO A 101 10.32 3.86 3.95
CA PRO A 101 11.39 2.93 3.61
C PRO A 101 10.88 1.75 2.77
N GLY A 102 11.55 1.46 1.66
CA GLY A 102 11.15 0.39 0.72
C GLY A 102 10.05 0.77 -0.26
N HIS A 103 9.54 2.01 -0.22
CA HIS A 103 8.68 2.57 -1.26
C HIS A 103 9.53 3.45 -2.19
N HIS A 104 10.14 2.82 -3.18
CA HIS A 104 10.90 3.50 -4.24
C HIS A 104 10.31 3.19 -5.60
N PHE A 105 10.74 3.98 -6.58
CA PHE A 105 10.58 3.72 -8.00
C PHE A 105 11.29 2.42 -8.40
#